data_AF-A0A972PVZ5-F1
#
_entry.id   AF-A0A972PVZ5-F1
#
_cell.length_a   1.000
_cell.length_b   1.000
_cell.length_c   1.000
_cell.angle_alpha   90.00
_cell.angle_beta   90.00
_cell.angle_gamma   90.00
#
_symmetry.space_group_name_H-M   'P 1'
#
loop_
_entity.id
_entity.type
_entity.pdbx_description
1 polymer ?
#
loop_
_entity_poly.entity_id
_entity_poly.type
_entity_poly.pdbx_seq_one_letter_code
_entity_poly.pdbx_strand_id
1 'polypeptide(L)'
;MVEQANMEKILKEAAGGADGGGAGAGMGYSALPGLVRELIRTPGFKELLLIHLRDVNPENAAELVRTFIWEDVAFSMSVLGASPSLVNWVVELLLELGKQLNNFTLDILKDFIARLGKDLDTERLKQLPSAYAPLVNQLLLEDREALDALIAGIGAAAERMMQAGERTWRKIWNTADFGKIRVGLTAHLEARRAELDGEPGLLNPVAISNLLGVVPPLANYTLRVITRALQSLNLPAEILANAVFQLLEDIDMAEMGGLVNALAGLVTALHRGNLVLGRDEPRFKGVLERVTRELVDNVDGEAFREMLVALKEDGAVIGQVVSGYIYATPESTAQVARALYLAVGAALRSAAEHMRRFSELPSEAVAAMDAYFEEAVDPRELARIINYNAVLLNKALDARPDLLPGFMAKLLASLDNEALAEAGKKIALQLSDAALSDPAVKAALEPEAVGERINAALAAFNAFAWRNPGLLAEKAERVLATINVDELVLAGSELAAAAFTALRRHPEVIGKAVKPVMAKAAAPAAAAAAALGALLCAGLLIRRLRKR
;
A
#
# COMPACT_ATOMS: atom_id res chain seq x y z
N MET A 1 -71.67 -40.83 19.71
CA MET A 1 -72.30 -40.42 20.99
C MET A 1 -71.58 -40.94 22.23
N VAL A 2 -71.02 -42.17 22.25
CA VAL A 2 -70.24 -42.68 23.40
C VAL A 2 -68.87 -41.98 23.58
N GLU A 3 -68.24 -41.50 22.50
CA GLU A 3 -66.97 -40.75 22.57
C GLU A 3 -67.11 -39.31 23.09
N GLN A 4 -68.23 -38.62 22.78
CA GLN A 4 -68.46 -37.26 23.27
C GLN A 4 -68.65 -37.24 24.80
N ALA A 5 -69.30 -38.27 25.36
CA ALA A 5 -69.49 -38.39 26.80
C ALA A 5 -68.18 -38.63 27.58
N ASN A 6 -67.21 -39.32 26.97
CA ASN A 6 -65.89 -39.52 27.59
C ASN A 6 -65.02 -38.26 27.51
N MET A 7 -65.11 -37.48 26.42
CA MET A 7 -64.36 -36.24 26.28
C MET A 7 -64.85 -35.17 27.28
N GLU A 8 -66.15 -35.07 27.49
CA GLU A 8 -66.74 -34.15 28.47
C GLU A 8 -66.35 -34.51 29.91
N LYS A 9 -66.24 -35.81 30.22
CA LYS A 9 -65.81 -36.30 31.53
C LYS A 9 -64.33 -36.00 31.79
N ILE A 10 -63.46 -36.19 30.79
CA ILE A 10 -62.02 -35.88 30.88
C ILE A 10 -61.80 -34.36 31.04
N LEU A 11 -62.56 -33.52 30.33
CA LEU A 11 -62.49 -32.07 30.48
C LEU A 11 -62.98 -31.59 31.86
N LYS A 12 -63.99 -32.25 32.45
CA LYS A 12 -64.47 -31.96 33.81
C LYS A 12 -63.47 -32.39 34.90
N GLU A 13 -62.80 -33.53 34.73
CA GLU A 13 -61.79 -34.01 35.68
C GLU A 13 -60.50 -33.18 35.61
N ALA A 14 -60.14 -32.65 34.44
CA ALA A 14 -59.00 -31.73 34.29
C ALA A 14 -59.26 -30.33 34.89
N ALA A 15 -60.53 -29.88 34.94
CA ALA A 15 -60.90 -28.57 35.47
C ALA A 15 -61.16 -28.57 37.00
N GLY A 16 -61.45 -29.71 37.62
CA GLY A 16 -61.93 -29.81 39.00
C GLY A 16 -60.88 -29.82 40.12
N GLY A 17 -59.59 -29.67 39.82
CA GLY A 17 -58.50 -29.83 40.81
C GLY A 17 -57.98 -28.56 41.49
N ALA A 18 -58.55 -27.38 41.22
CA ALA A 18 -57.93 -26.10 41.53
C ALA A 18 -58.64 -25.26 42.62
N ASP A 19 -59.26 -25.91 43.62
CA ASP A 19 -59.86 -25.21 44.77
C ASP A 19 -59.05 -25.49 46.05
N GLY A 20 -57.93 -24.78 46.17
CA GLY A 20 -57.02 -24.85 47.30
C GLY A 20 -56.26 -23.55 47.45
N GLY A 21 -56.82 -22.62 48.23
CA GLY A 21 -56.31 -21.28 48.45
C GLY A 21 -54.89 -21.27 49.04
N GLY A 22 -53.93 -20.85 48.23
CA GLY A 22 -52.58 -20.52 48.64
C GLY A 22 -52.02 -19.46 47.70
N ALA A 23 -51.98 -18.21 48.17
CA ALA A 23 -51.40 -17.08 47.45
C ALA A 23 -49.86 -17.22 47.42
N GLY A 24 -49.36 -18.11 46.56
CA GLY A 24 -47.98 -18.10 46.08
C GLY A 24 -47.99 -17.66 44.63
N ALA A 25 -47.11 -16.73 44.27
CA ALA A 25 -46.87 -16.35 42.88
C ALA A 25 -46.36 -17.58 42.11
N GLY A 26 -47.30 -18.39 41.62
CA GLY A 26 -47.03 -19.61 40.88
C GLY A 26 -46.44 -19.24 39.54
N MET A 27 -45.22 -19.71 39.27
CA MET A 27 -44.76 -19.91 37.90
C MET A 27 -45.84 -20.69 37.18
N GLY A 28 -46.53 -20.04 36.25
CA GLY A 28 -47.53 -20.68 35.40
C GLY A 28 -46.85 -21.74 34.55
N TYR A 29 -46.79 -22.96 35.06
CA TYR A 29 -46.49 -24.13 34.24
C TYR A 29 -47.55 -24.17 33.16
N SER A 30 -47.14 -23.89 31.91
CA SER A 30 -48.06 -24.04 30.80
C SER A 30 -48.53 -25.49 30.80
N ALA A 31 -49.84 -25.73 30.77
CA ALA A 31 -50.40 -27.09 30.69
C ALA A 31 -50.03 -27.79 29.35
N LEU A 32 -49.42 -27.04 28.43
CA LEU A 32 -49.06 -27.39 27.07
C LEU A 32 -48.15 -28.63 26.97
N PRO A 33 -47.03 -28.78 27.71
CA PRO A 33 -46.18 -29.96 27.60
C PRO A 33 -46.88 -31.24 28.07
N GLY A 34 -47.74 -31.14 29.09
CA GLY A 34 -48.56 -32.25 29.56
C GLY A 34 -49.60 -32.68 28.52
N LEU A 35 -50.30 -31.70 27.95
CA LEU A 35 -51.30 -31.92 26.91
C LEU A 35 -50.68 -32.47 25.62
N VAL A 36 -49.57 -31.90 25.15
CA VAL A 36 -48.81 -32.38 23.97
C VAL A 36 -48.26 -33.78 24.21
N ARG A 37 -47.76 -34.08 25.42
CA ARG A 37 -47.30 -35.43 25.76
C ARG A 37 -48.45 -36.45 25.72
N GLU A 38 -49.64 -36.09 26.20
CA GLU A 38 -50.79 -36.98 26.21
C GLU A 38 -51.39 -37.16 24.80
N LEU A 39 -51.45 -36.08 24.01
CA LEU A 39 -51.76 -36.12 22.58
C LEU A 39 -50.79 -37.02 21.83
N ILE A 40 -49.47 -36.81 21.96
CA ILE A 40 -48.45 -37.64 21.31
C ILE A 40 -48.54 -39.10 21.77
N ARG A 41 -48.97 -39.40 22.99
CA ARG A 41 -49.14 -40.80 23.44
C ARG A 41 -50.35 -41.48 22.80
N THR A 42 -51.33 -40.71 22.34
CA THR A 42 -52.56 -41.24 21.76
C THR A 42 -52.28 -41.79 20.35
N PRO A 43 -52.53 -43.09 20.08
CA PRO A 43 -52.21 -43.71 18.78
C PRO A 43 -52.83 -42.98 17.58
N GLY A 44 -54.09 -42.56 17.69
CA GLY A 44 -54.78 -41.84 16.61
C GLY A 44 -54.16 -40.47 16.29
N PHE A 45 -53.63 -39.76 17.29
CA PHE A 45 -52.92 -38.51 17.07
C PHE A 45 -51.55 -38.74 16.43
N LYS A 46 -50.82 -39.81 16.82
CA LYS A 46 -49.56 -40.19 16.14
C LYS A 46 -49.79 -40.51 14.68
N GLU A 47 -50.82 -41.29 14.36
CA GLU A 47 -51.17 -41.61 12.97
C GLU A 47 -51.55 -40.36 12.20
N LEU A 48 -52.36 -39.46 12.78
CA LEU A 48 -52.75 -38.20 12.15
C LEU A 48 -51.55 -37.26 11.92
N LEU A 49 -50.64 -37.18 12.90
CA LEU A 49 -49.40 -36.41 12.79
C LEU A 49 -48.46 -37.01 11.75
N LEU A 50 -48.34 -38.34 11.69
CA LEU A 50 -47.53 -39.04 10.68
C LEU A 50 -48.11 -38.87 9.27
N ILE A 51 -49.45 -38.92 9.13
CA ILE A 51 -50.14 -38.63 7.87
C ILE A 51 -49.86 -37.19 7.46
N HIS A 52 -50.02 -36.22 8.37
CA HIS A 52 -49.72 -34.81 8.07
C HIS A 52 -48.26 -34.58 7.74
N LEU A 53 -47.33 -35.18 8.48
CA LEU A 53 -45.88 -35.08 8.22
C LEU A 53 -45.49 -35.72 6.88
N ARG A 54 -46.20 -36.77 6.46
CA ARG A 54 -45.99 -37.41 5.15
C ARG A 54 -46.61 -36.61 4.00
N ASP A 55 -47.67 -35.86 4.26
CA ASP A 55 -48.38 -35.02 3.30
C ASP A 55 -47.98 -33.53 3.37
N VAL A 56 -46.90 -33.16 4.07
CA VAL A 56 -46.36 -31.79 4.00
C VAL A 56 -45.83 -31.54 2.60
N ASN A 57 -46.71 -31.10 1.72
CA ASN A 57 -46.37 -30.63 0.39
C ASN A 57 -45.96 -29.16 0.51
N PRO A 58 -44.71 -28.79 0.19
CA PRO A 58 -44.25 -27.41 0.26
C PRO A 58 -45.04 -26.48 -0.70
N GLU A 59 -45.74 -27.00 -1.71
CA GLU A 59 -46.64 -26.21 -2.56
C GLU A 59 -47.85 -25.66 -1.79
N ASN A 60 -48.38 -26.42 -0.84
CA ASN A 60 -49.54 -26.01 -0.03
C ASN A 60 -49.15 -25.01 1.07
N ALA A 61 -47.86 -24.87 1.38
CA ALA A 61 -47.39 -23.93 2.41
C ALA A 61 -47.71 -22.47 2.03
N ALA A 62 -47.64 -22.11 0.75
CA ALA A 62 -47.98 -20.76 0.28
C ALA A 62 -49.47 -20.44 0.44
N GLU A 63 -50.34 -21.41 0.15
CA GLU A 63 -51.78 -21.29 0.35
C GLU A 63 -52.11 -21.21 1.83
N LEU A 64 -51.48 -22.04 2.66
CA LEU A 64 -51.65 -22.02 4.11
C LEU A 64 -51.22 -20.67 4.70
N VAL A 65 -50.06 -20.12 4.30
CA VAL A 65 -49.62 -18.79 4.74
C VAL A 65 -50.57 -17.70 4.26
N ARG A 66 -51.09 -17.78 3.03
CA ARG A 66 -52.06 -16.81 2.50
C ARG A 66 -53.37 -16.87 3.30
N THR A 67 -53.90 -18.06 3.52
CA THR A 67 -55.10 -18.29 4.33
C THR A 67 -54.88 -17.79 5.75
N PHE A 68 -53.77 -18.14 6.38
CA PHE A 68 -53.43 -17.71 7.73
C PHE A 68 -53.33 -16.18 7.86
N ILE A 69 -52.62 -15.53 6.94
CA ILE A 69 -52.40 -14.07 6.97
C ILE A 69 -53.67 -13.28 6.68
N TRP A 70 -54.47 -13.73 5.70
CA TRP A 70 -55.56 -12.93 5.15
C TRP A 70 -56.94 -13.28 5.69
N GLU A 71 -57.15 -14.51 6.19
CA GLU A 71 -58.46 -14.94 6.70
C GLU A 71 -58.72 -14.40 8.11
N ASP A 72 -57.68 -14.28 8.95
CA ASP A 72 -57.76 -13.65 10.27
C ASP A 72 -56.54 -12.77 10.56
N VAL A 73 -56.68 -11.48 10.22
CA VAL A 73 -55.66 -10.45 10.43
C VAL A 73 -55.37 -10.25 11.92
N ALA A 74 -56.38 -10.38 12.80
CA ALA A 74 -56.20 -10.18 14.23
C ALA A 74 -55.36 -11.32 14.83
N PHE A 75 -55.62 -12.55 14.42
CA PHE A 75 -54.80 -13.70 14.76
C PHE A 75 -53.38 -13.56 14.19
N SER A 76 -53.23 -13.15 12.93
CA SER A 76 -51.91 -12.93 12.32
C SER A 76 -51.09 -11.86 13.02
N MET A 77 -51.71 -10.75 13.42
CA MET A 77 -51.06 -9.70 14.23
C MET A 77 -50.70 -10.20 15.63
N SER A 78 -51.52 -11.08 16.22
CA SER A 78 -51.20 -11.73 17.49
C SER A 78 -50.00 -12.67 17.36
N VAL A 79 -49.91 -13.43 16.26
CA VAL A 79 -48.79 -14.31 15.94
C VAL A 79 -47.51 -13.51 15.66
N LEU A 80 -47.62 -12.39 14.93
CA LEU A 80 -46.50 -11.48 14.69
C LEU A 80 -46.02 -10.82 15.98
N GLY A 81 -46.94 -10.40 16.86
CA GLY A 81 -46.61 -9.89 18.20
C GLY A 81 -45.96 -10.95 19.10
N ALA A 82 -46.31 -12.22 18.91
CA ALA A 82 -45.69 -13.36 19.58
C ALA A 82 -44.41 -13.86 18.88
N SER A 83 -44.04 -13.30 17.71
CA SER A 83 -42.92 -13.81 16.91
C SER A 83 -41.57 -13.82 17.64
N PRO A 84 -41.19 -12.84 18.49
CA PRO A 84 -39.93 -12.93 19.23
C PRO A 84 -39.95 -14.11 20.21
N SER A 85 -41.09 -14.36 20.86
CA SER A 85 -41.27 -15.49 21.76
C SER A 85 -41.27 -16.83 21.02
N LEU A 86 -41.86 -16.88 19.81
CA LEU A 86 -41.81 -18.05 18.94
C LEU A 86 -40.38 -18.34 18.47
N VAL A 87 -39.62 -17.32 18.08
CA VAL A 87 -38.20 -17.46 17.70
C VAL A 87 -37.39 -18.01 18.88
N ASN A 88 -37.56 -17.42 20.08
CA ASN A 88 -36.90 -17.91 21.29
C ASN A 88 -37.27 -19.37 21.61
N TRP A 89 -38.55 -19.73 21.43
CA TRP A 89 -39.02 -21.10 21.62
C TRP A 89 -38.42 -22.07 20.58
N VAL A 90 -38.36 -21.67 19.31
CA VAL A 90 -37.68 -22.46 18.25
C VAL A 90 -36.20 -22.63 18.56
N VAL A 91 -35.52 -21.58 19.03
CA VAL A 91 -34.11 -21.66 19.44
C VAL A 91 -33.94 -22.67 20.59
N GLU A 92 -34.78 -22.61 21.64
CA GLU A 92 -34.70 -23.56 22.75
C GLU A 92 -35.00 -25.00 22.29
N LEU A 93 -35.94 -25.17 21.36
CA LEU A 93 -36.25 -26.45 20.74
C LEU A 93 -35.06 -27.00 19.94
N LEU A 94 -34.40 -26.16 19.14
CA LEU A 94 -33.20 -26.53 18.39
C LEU A 94 -32.02 -26.86 19.32
N LEU A 95 -31.88 -26.14 20.43
CA LEU A 95 -30.87 -26.42 21.46
C LEU A 95 -31.11 -27.79 22.12
N GLU A 96 -32.34 -28.07 22.52
CA GLU A 96 -32.69 -29.37 23.12
C GLU A 96 -32.57 -30.50 22.10
N LEU A 97 -33.00 -30.28 20.86
CA LEU A 97 -32.79 -31.23 19.75
C LEU A 97 -31.29 -31.51 19.58
N GLY A 98 -30.43 -30.49 19.59
CA GLY A 98 -28.97 -30.66 19.52
C GLY A 98 -28.41 -31.50 20.67
N LYS A 99 -28.88 -31.28 21.90
CA LYS A 99 -28.50 -32.11 23.06
C LYS A 99 -28.94 -33.57 22.89
N GLN A 100 -30.15 -33.80 22.39
CA GLN A 100 -30.68 -35.14 22.14
C GLN A 100 -29.95 -35.84 20.98
N LEU A 101 -29.62 -35.09 19.92
CA LEU A 101 -28.85 -35.58 18.78
C LEU A 101 -27.45 -36.03 19.18
N ASN A 102 -26.85 -35.41 20.20
CA ASN A 102 -25.56 -35.82 20.76
C ASN A 102 -25.58 -37.20 21.42
N ASN A 103 -26.76 -37.77 21.70
CA ASN A 103 -26.91 -39.15 22.20
C ASN A 103 -26.90 -40.20 21.08
N PHE A 104 -26.97 -39.81 19.81
CA PHE A 104 -26.90 -40.73 18.68
C PHE A 104 -25.45 -41.00 18.27
N THR A 105 -25.20 -42.17 17.69
CA THR A 105 -23.89 -42.50 17.12
C THR A 105 -23.58 -41.61 15.93
N LEU A 106 -22.29 -41.31 15.73
CA LEU A 106 -21.82 -40.38 14.71
C LEU A 106 -22.23 -40.79 13.27
N ASP A 107 -22.38 -42.09 12.99
CA ASP A 107 -22.81 -42.59 11.69
C ASP A 107 -24.30 -42.33 11.41
N ILE A 108 -25.17 -42.47 12.42
CA ILE A 108 -26.59 -42.13 12.31
C ILE A 108 -26.76 -40.64 12.11
N LEU A 109 -25.98 -39.82 12.83
CA LEU A 109 -26.02 -38.37 12.68
C LEU A 109 -25.56 -37.95 11.28
N LYS A 110 -24.51 -38.58 10.74
CA LYS A 110 -24.05 -38.35 9.36
C LYS A 110 -25.12 -38.70 8.32
N ASP A 111 -25.74 -39.87 8.42
CA ASP A 111 -26.80 -40.27 7.48
C ASP A 111 -28.03 -39.35 7.60
N PHE A 112 -28.39 -38.97 8.83
CA PHE A 112 -29.47 -38.00 9.07
C PHE A 112 -29.17 -36.63 8.45
N ILE A 113 -27.98 -36.06 8.69
CA ILE A 113 -27.59 -34.76 8.12
C ILE A 113 -27.49 -34.85 6.59
N ALA A 114 -26.95 -35.93 6.04
CA ALA A 114 -26.86 -36.14 4.59
C ALA A 114 -28.24 -36.21 3.94
N ARG A 115 -29.19 -36.93 4.54
CA ARG A 115 -30.58 -36.98 4.06
C ARG A 115 -31.28 -35.63 4.21
N LEU A 116 -31.13 -34.98 5.36
CA LEU A 116 -31.71 -33.66 5.59
C LEU A 116 -31.19 -32.64 4.57
N GLY A 117 -29.91 -32.69 4.22
CA GLY A 117 -29.33 -31.84 3.16
C GLY A 117 -29.82 -32.19 1.76
N LYS A 118 -30.06 -33.47 1.47
CA LYS A 118 -30.56 -33.94 0.16
C LYS A 118 -32.02 -33.58 -0.07
N ASP A 119 -32.84 -33.67 0.96
CA ASP A 119 -34.28 -33.42 0.91
C ASP A 119 -34.62 -31.92 1.05
N LEU A 120 -33.61 -31.08 1.30
CA LEU A 120 -33.77 -29.65 1.39
C LEU A 120 -33.90 -29.05 -0.01
N ASP A 121 -35.04 -28.42 -0.30
CA ASP A 121 -35.30 -27.76 -1.58
C ASP A 121 -34.42 -26.50 -1.72
N THR A 122 -33.21 -26.70 -2.23
CA THR A 122 -32.22 -25.64 -2.44
C THR A 122 -32.72 -24.57 -3.41
N GLU A 123 -33.59 -24.90 -4.36
CA GLU A 123 -34.17 -23.94 -5.29
C GLU A 123 -35.15 -22.99 -4.59
N ARG A 124 -35.97 -23.50 -3.68
CA ARG A 124 -36.82 -22.64 -2.83
C ARG A 124 -36.02 -21.81 -1.84
N LEU A 125 -34.94 -22.37 -1.26
CA LEU A 125 -34.04 -21.56 -0.44
C LEU A 125 -33.40 -20.40 -1.23
N LYS A 126 -33.02 -20.62 -2.49
CA LYS A 126 -32.50 -19.55 -3.37
C LYS A 126 -33.53 -18.45 -3.64
N GLN A 127 -34.82 -18.75 -3.52
CA GLN A 127 -35.90 -17.76 -3.68
C GLN A 127 -36.15 -16.92 -2.42
N LEU A 128 -35.72 -17.37 -1.23
CA LEU A 128 -35.90 -16.61 0.02
C LEU A 128 -35.32 -15.18 -0.08
N PRO A 129 -34.06 -14.97 -0.52
CA PRO A 129 -33.55 -13.62 -0.71
C PRO A 129 -34.44 -12.77 -1.61
N SER A 130 -34.94 -13.30 -2.73
CA SER A 130 -35.81 -12.53 -3.64
C SER A 130 -37.18 -12.20 -3.05
N ALA A 131 -37.74 -13.06 -2.20
CA ALA A 131 -39.02 -12.84 -1.54
C ALA A 131 -38.92 -11.78 -0.44
N TYR A 132 -37.79 -11.74 0.29
CA TYR A 132 -37.57 -10.81 1.41
C TYR A 132 -36.81 -9.54 1.00
N ALA A 133 -36.09 -9.53 -0.13
CA ALA A 133 -35.34 -8.37 -0.60
C ALA A 133 -36.18 -7.09 -0.75
N PRO A 134 -37.44 -7.12 -1.24
CA PRO A 134 -38.27 -5.93 -1.28
C PRO A 134 -38.60 -5.39 0.11
N LEU A 135 -38.94 -6.27 1.05
CA LEU A 135 -39.23 -5.91 2.45
C LEU A 135 -37.99 -5.33 3.13
N VAL A 136 -36.84 -5.98 2.94
CA VAL A 136 -35.56 -5.53 3.47
C VAL A 136 -35.19 -4.19 2.82
N ASN A 137 -35.31 -4.02 1.50
CA ASN A 137 -35.03 -2.74 0.85
C ASN A 137 -35.96 -1.62 1.33
N GLN A 138 -37.25 -1.89 1.53
CA GLN A 138 -38.17 -0.90 2.09
C GLN A 138 -37.77 -0.53 3.52
N LEU A 139 -37.49 -1.52 4.37
CA LEU A 139 -37.06 -1.29 5.75
C LEU A 139 -35.70 -0.56 5.81
N LEU A 140 -34.75 -0.92 4.93
CA LEU A 140 -33.39 -0.38 4.88
C LEU A 140 -33.32 1.03 4.30
N LEU A 141 -34.15 1.35 3.31
CA LEU A 141 -34.09 2.64 2.60
C LEU A 141 -35.00 3.69 3.23
N GLU A 142 -36.11 3.28 3.86
CA GLU A 142 -37.10 4.22 4.39
C GLU A 142 -37.00 4.41 5.91
N ASP A 143 -36.50 3.42 6.66
CA ASP A 143 -36.42 3.46 8.13
C ASP A 143 -35.01 3.13 8.66
N ARG A 144 -34.18 4.18 8.74
CA ARG A 144 -32.80 4.08 9.23
C ARG A 144 -32.73 3.66 10.70
N GLU A 145 -33.75 3.97 11.50
CA GLU A 145 -33.80 3.60 12.92
C GLU A 145 -34.07 2.10 13.08
N ALA A 146 -34.98 1.55 12.27
CA ALA A 146 -35.20 0.10 12.20
C ALA A 146 -33.94 -0.67 11.74
N LEU A 147 -33.18 -0.12 10.79
CA LEU A 147 -31.90 -0.69 10.37
C LEU A 147 -30.86 -0.67 11.50
N ASP A 148 -30.70 0.45 12.20
CA ASP A 148 -29.75 0.55 13.31
C ASP A 148 -30.14 -0.40 14.46
N ALA A 149 -31.43 -0.55 14.74
CA ALA A 149 -31.95 -1.51 15.72
C ALA A 149 -31.71 -2.97 15.29
N LEU A 150 -31.87 -3.30 14.00
CA LEU A 150 -31.58 -4.62 13.44
C LEU A 150 -30.08 -4.94 13.52
N ILE A 151 -29.22 -4.00 13.14
CA ILE A 151 -27.75 -4.16 13.24
C ILE A 151 -27.34 -4.34 14.70
N ALA A 152 -27.88 -3.54 15.62
CA ALA A 152 -27.62 -3.68 17.05
C ALA A 152 -28.10 -5.04 17.58
N GLY A 153 -29.27 -5.51 17.14
CA GLY A 153 -29.80 -6.83 17.48
C GLY A 153 -28.92 -7.98 16.99
N ILE A 154 -28.49 -7.94 15.72
CA ILE A 154 -27.57 -8.93 15.14
C ILE A 154 -26.21 -8.88 15.85
N GLY A 155 -25.69 -7.67 16.11
CA GLY A 155 -24.43 -7.47 16.84
C GLY A 155 -24.48 -8.07 18.25
N ALA A 156 -25.55 -7.78 19.01
CA ALA A 156 -25.75 -8.34 20.34
C ALA A 156 -25.96 -9.87 20.32
N ALA A 157 -26.65 -10.40 19.30
CA ALA A 157 -26.81 -11.83 19.13
C ALA A 157 -25.49 -12.53 18.80
N ALA A 158 -24.70 -11.97 17.87
CA ALA A 158 -23.37 -12.47 17.53
C ALA A 158 -22.41 -12.41 18.72
N GLU A 159 -22.43 -11.31 19.49
CA GLU A 159 -21.63 -11.17 20.70
C GLU A 159 -22.02 -12.21 21.77
N ARG A 160 -23.32 -12.40 22.01
CA ARG A 160 -23.81 -13.45 22.92
C ARG A 160 -23.44 -14.85 22.45
N MET A 161 -23.50 -15.12 21.13
CA MET A 161 -23.04 -16.38 20.56
C MET A 161 -21.53 -16.58 20.72
N MET A 162 -20.71 -15.54 20.57
CA MET A 162 -19.27 -15.63 20.80
C MET A 162 -18.94 -15.86 22.28
N GLN A 163 -19.61 -15.15 23.20
CA GLN A 163 -19.41 -15.30 24.65
C GLN A 163 -19.89 -16.66 25.16
N ALA A 164 -21.12 -17.08 24.81
CA ALA A 164 -21.63 -18.39 25.17
C ALA A 164 -20.85 -19.52 24.46
N GLY A 165 -20.41 -19.24 23.25
CA GLY A 165 -19.59 -20.12 22.45
C GLY A 165 -18.17 -20.26 22.95
N GLU A 166 -17.61 -19.37 23.77
CA GLU A 166 -16.18 -19.38 24.11
C GLU A 166 -15.69 -20.75 24.66
N ARG A 167 -16.51 -21.42 25.48
CA ARG A 167 -16.19 -22.77 25.99
C ARG A 167 -16.32 -23.85 24.91
N THR A 168 -17.31 -23.73 24.04
CA THR A 168 -17.57 -24.67 22.93
C THR A 168 -16.54 -24.49 21.83
N TRP A 169 -16.22 -23.26 21.46
CA TRP A 169 -15.15 -22.86 20.56
C TRP A 169 -13.79 -23.31 21.08
N ARG A 170 -13.46 -23.18 22.37
CA ARG A 170 -12.23 -23.76 22.92
C ARG A 170 -12.19 -25.29 22.77
N LYS A 171 -13.30 -25.98 23.01
CA LYS A 171 -13.38 -27.44 22.79
C LYS A 171 -13.21 -27.79 21.32
N ILE A 172 -13.92 -27.10 20.42
CA ILE A 172 -13.79 -27.26 18.97
C ILE A 172 -12.36 -26.98 18.55
N TRP A 173 -11.76 -25.87 18.97
CA TRP A 173 -10.38 -25.51 18.64
C TRP A 173 -9.36 -26.57 19.10
N ASN A 174 -9.58 -27.17 20.27
CA ASN A 174 -8.68 -28.20 20.79
C ASN A 174 -8.92 -29.60 20.21
N THR A 175 -10.06 -29.85 19.55
CA THR A 175 -10.41 -31.17 18.98
C THR A 175 -10.54 -31.18 17.46
N ALA A 176 -10.64 -30.00 16.85
CA ALA A 176 -10.75 -29.83 15.42
C ALA A 176 -9.39 -30.06 14.77
N ASP A 177 -9.38 -30.96 13.81
CA ASP A 177 -8.30 -31.09 12.85
C ASP A 177 -8.39 -29.91 11.87
N PHE A 178 -7.68 -28.83 12.17
CA PHE A 178 -7.64 -27.63 11.32
C PHE A 178 -7.13 -27.95 9.90
N GLY A 179 -6.36 -29.01 9.71
CA GLY A 179 -5.98 -29.50 8.39
C GLY A 179 -7.20 -29.89 7.57
N LYS A 180 -8.14 -30.64 8.16
CA LYS A 180 -9.40 -31.03 7.49
C LYS A 180 -10.35 -29.86 7.28
N ILE A 181 -10.44 -28.93 8.24
CA ILE A 181 -11.25 -27.71 8.08
C ILE A 181 -10.70 -26.88 6.93
N ARG A 182 -9.38 -26.68 6.86
CA ARG A 182 -8.71 -25.98 5.76
C ARG A 182 -9.04 -26.63 4.42
N VAL A 183 -8.82 -27.94 4.28
CA VAL A 183 -9.11 -28.68 3.03
C VAL A 183 -10.59 -28.57 2.63
N GLY A 184 -11.51 -28.70 3.58
CA GLY A 184 -12.95 -28.59 3.31
C GLY A 184 -13.36 -27.17 2.89
N LEU A 185 -12.80 -26.14 3.55
CA LEU A 185 -13.07 -24.74 3.22
C LEU A 185 -12.48 -24.36 1.86
N THR A 186 -11.24 -24.76 1.57
CA THR A 186 -10.61 -24.53 0.26
C THR A 186 -11.43 -25.18 -0.86
N ALA A 187 -11.82 -26.45 -0.71
CA ALA A 187 -12.66 -27.13 -1.70
C ALA A 187 -14.03 -26.45 -1.89
N HIS A 188 -14.63 -25.93 -0.81
CA HIS A 188 -15.89 -25.18 -0.90
C HIS A 188 -15.71 -23.85 -1.65
N LEU A 189 -14.65 -23.10 -1.35
CA LEU A 189 -14.36 -21.82 -2.00
C LEU A 189 -13.98 -22.01 -3.47
N GLU A 190 -13.22 -23.04 -3.81
CA GLU A 190 -12.91 -23.40 -5.20
C GLU A 190 -14.16 -23.77 -5.99
N ALA A 191 -15.08 -24.55 -5.41
CA ALA A 191 -16.35 -24.87 -6.04
C ALA A 191 -17.20 -23.60 -6.30
N ARG A 192 -17.25 -22.68 -5.32
CA ARG A 192 -17.95 -21.40 -5.48
C ARG A 192 -17.27 -20.47 -6.47
N ARG A 193 -15.95 -20.49 -6.55
CA ARG A 193 -15.19 -19.74 -7.54
C ARG A 193 -15.57 -20.16 -8.95
N ALA A 194 -15.62 -21.48 -9.22
CA ALA A 194 -16.02 -21.99 -10.53
C ALA A 194 -17.46 -21.56 -10.94
N GLU A 195 -18.35 -21.35 -9.97
CA GLU A 195 -19.69 -20.79 -10.20
C GLU A 195 -19.66 -19.27 -10.48
N LEU A 196 -18.69 -18.55 -9.90
CA LEU A 196 -18.51 -17.10 -10.06
C LEU A 196 -17.69 -16.72 -11.30
N ASP A 197 -16.95 -17.64 -11.90
CA ASP A 197 -16.20 -17.44 -13.16
C ASP A 197 -17.12 -17.31 -14.40
N GLY A 198 -18.45 -17.42 -14.23
CA GLY A 198 -19.40 -17.01 -15.27
C GLY A 198 -19.26 -15.51 -15.61
N GLU A 199 -19.60 -15.12 -16.85
CA GLU A 199 -19.57 -13.69 -17.23
C GLU A 199 -20.33 -12.88 -16.17
N PRO A 200 -19.69 -11.88 -15.54
CA PRO A 200 -20.36 -11.02 -14.58
C PRO A 200 -21.43 -10.25 -15.34
N GLY A 201 -22.64 -10.81 -15.40
CA GLY A 201 -23.79 -10.17 -16.01
C GLY A 201 -23.92 -8.78 -15.41
N LEU A 202 -23.99 -7.77 -16.28
CA LEU A 202 -24.00 -6.32 -15.99
C LEU A 202 -24.59 -6.01 -14.60
N LEU A 203 -23.76 -6.05 -13.56
CA LEU A 203 -24.19 -5.71 -12.22
C LEU A 203 -24.53 -4.22 -12.26
N ASN A 204 -25.73 -3.88 -11.78
CA ASN A 204 -26.18 -2.51 -11.75
C ASN A 204 -25.13 -1.65 -11.01
N PRO A 205 -24.60 -0.56 -11.59
CA PRO A 205 -23.58 0.27 -10.95
C PRO A 205 -24.01 0.81 -9.59
N VAL A 206 -25.32 0.98 -9.36
CA VAL A 206 -25.88 1.33 -8.04
C VAL A 206 -25.67 0.21 -7.03
N ALA A 207 -25.86 -1.05 -7.42
CA ALA A 207 -25.61 -2.20 -6.55
C ALA A 207 -24.11 -2.33 -6.21
N ILE A 208 -23.22 -2.09 -7.18
CA ILE A 208 -21.77 -2.05 -6.95
C ILE A 208 -21.42 -0.92 -5.97
N SER A 209 -22.00 0.28 -6.15
CA SER A 209 -21.79 1.41 -5.23
C SER A 209 -22.27 1.09 -3.80
N ASN A 210 -23.43 0.45 -3.65
CA ASN A 210 -23.95 0.05 -2.35
C ASN A 210 -23.08 -1.04 -1.70
N LEU A 211 -22.62 -2.02 -2.50
CA LEU A 211 -21.68 -3.06 -2.04
C LEU A 211 -20.35 -2.44 -1.60
N LEU A 212 -19.80 -1.51 -2.37
CA LEU A 212 -18.59 -0.75 -2.01
C LEU A 212 -18.78 0.06 -0.72
N GLY A 213 -20.00 0.52 -0.41
CA GLY A 213 -20.32 1.16 0.86
C GLY A 213 -20.17 0.24 2.08
N VAL A 214 -20.33 -1.07 1.91
CA VAL A 214 -20.14 -2.09 2.97
C VAL A 214 -18.67 -2.47 3.15
N VAL A 215 -17.81 -2.19 2.16
CA VAL A 215 -16.39 -2.54 2.22
C VAL A 215 -15.65 -1.83 3.38
N PRO A 216 -15.76 -0.51 3.62
CA PRO A 216 -15.08 0.13 4.74
C PRO A 216 -15.42 -0.44 6.13
N PRO A 217 -16.70 -0.63 6.53
CA PRO A 217 -17.00 -1.22 7.84
C PRO A 217 -16.54 -2.68 7.94
N LEU A 218 -16.65 -3.47 6.86
CA LEU A 218 -16.15 -4.84 6.84
C LEU A 218 -14.62 -4.90 6.95
N ALA A 219 -13.90 -4.04 6.24
CA ALA A 219 -12.45 -3.91 6.32
C ALA A 219 -12.02 -3.49 7.73
N ASN A 220 -12.68 -2.50 8.34
CA ASN A 220 -12.40 -2.07 9.71
C ASN A 220 -12.65 -3.19 10.73
N TYR A 221 -13.73 -3.96 10.58
CA TYR A 221 -14.00 -5.11 11.43
C TYR A 221 -12.92 -6.19 11.25
N THR A 222 -12.58 -6.51 10.01
CA THR A 222 -11.54 -7.49 9.67
C THR A 222 -10.18 -7.08 10.24
N LEU A 223 -9.80 -5.80 10.09
CA LEU A 223 -8.58 -5.24 10.68
C LEU A 223 -8.60 -5.38 12.20
N ARG A 224 -9.70 -5.06 12.89
CA ARG A 224 -9.81 -5.26 14.34
C ARG A 224 -9.65 -6.72 14.76
N VAL A 225 -10.22 -7.66 13.99
CA VAL A 225 -10.09 -9.09 14.24
C VAL A 225 -8.65 -9.54 14.03
N ILE A 226 -8.00 -9.12 12.92
CA ILE A 226 -6.60 -9.42 12.64
C ILE A 226 -5.70 -8.81 13.71
N THR A 227 -5.87 -7.54 14.08
CA THR A 227 -5.10 -6.89 15.15
C THR A 227 -5.22 -7.66 16.47
N ARG A 228 -6.43 -8.03 16.88
CA ARG A 228 -6.64 -8.84 18.11
C ARG A 228 -6.03 -10.23 18.00
N ALA A 229 -6.14 -10.87 16.83
CA ALA A 229 -5.52 -12.16 16.58
C ALA A 229 -3.99 -12.06 16.69
N LEU A 230 -3.37 -11.12 15.97
CA LEU A 230 -1.93 -10.87 16.02
C LEU A 230 -1.44 -10.54 17.43
N GLN A 231 -2.16 -9.69 18.16
CA GLN A 231 -1.85 -9.37 19.57
C GLN A 231 -1.98 -10.58 20.49
N SER A 232 -2.87 -11.53 20.18
CA SER A 232 -3.04 -12.76 20.95
C SER A 232 -2.03 -13.85 20.61
N LEU A 233 -1.37 -13.76 19.46
CA LEU A 233 -0.32 -14.67 19.02
C LEU A 233 0.98 -14.35 19.78
N ASN A 234 1.03 -14.70 21.07
CA ASN A 234 2.29 -14.77 21.81
C ASN A 234 3.06 -16.06 21.44
N LEU A 235 3.30 -16.25 20.14
CA LEU A 235 4.05 -17.38 19.62
C LEU A 235 5.55 -17.04 19.59
N PRO A 236 6.44 -18.01 19.81
CA PRO A 236 7.85 -17.87 19.49
C PRO A 236 8.03 -17.40 18.04
N ALA A 237 8.99 -16.50 17.80
CA ALA A 237 9.21 -15.87 16.50
C ALA A 237 9.42 -16.89 15.37
N GLU A 238 10.03 -18.02 15.68
CA GLU A 238 10.29 -19.12 14.73
C GLU A 238 8.99 -19.78 14.24
N ILE A 239 8.01 -19.95 15.14
CA ILE A 239 6.71 -20.55 14.80
C ILE A 239 5.90 -19.58 13.94
N LEU A 240 5.93 -18.28 14.30
CA LEU A 240 5.26 -17.25 13.52
C LEU A 240 5.86 -17.15 12.11
N ALA A 241 7.19 -17.10 12.00
CA ALA A 241 7.88 -17.06 10.71
C ALA A 241 7.53 -18.28 9.84
N ASN A 242 7.58 -19.50 10.41
CA ASN A 242 7.21 -20.71 9.67
C ASN A 242 5.74 -20.69 9.22
N ALA A 243 4.82 -20.23 10.08
CA ALA A 243 3.41 -20.11 9.72
C ALA A 243 3.18 -19.07 8.61
N VAL A 244 3.89 -17.94 8.65
CA VAL A 244 3.84 -16.90 7.61
C VAL A 244 4.43 -17.43 6.30
N PHE A 245 5.56 -18.11 6.32
CA PHE A 245 6.15 -18.71 5.11
C PHE A 245 5.25 -19.76 4.50
N GLN A 246 4.66 -20.64 5.30
CA GLN A 246 3.71 -21.63 4.81
C GLN A 246 2.46 -20.98 4.22
N LEU A 247 1.97 -19.89 4.82
CA LEU A 247 0.88 -19.09 4.25
C LEU A 247 1.28 -18.48 2.90
N LEU A 248 2.51 -17.95 2.78
CA LEU A 248 3.01 -17.38 1.53
C LEU A 248 3.21 -18.45 0.43
N GLU A 249 3.66 -19.65 0.80
CA GLU A 249 3.80 -20.78 -0.12
C GLU A 249 2.45 -21.32 -0.60
N ASP A 250 1.42 -21.29 0.27
CA ASP A 250 0.06 -21.75 -0.05
C ASP A 250 -0.73 -20.71 -0.89
N ILE A 251 -0.25 -19.46 -1.05
CA ILE A 251 -0.89 -18.45 -1.90
C ILE A 251 -0.62 -18.77 -3.38
N ASP A 252 -1.70 -18.90 -4.16
CA ASP A 252 -1.60 -19.00 -5.61
C ASP A 252 -1.08 -17.68 -6.20
N MET A 253 0.16 -17.69 -6.68
CA MET A 253 0.83 -16.53 -7.27
C MET A 253 0.15 -16.06 -8.57
N ALA A 254 -0.57 -16.94 -9.29
CA ALA A 254 -1.35 -16.55 -10.44
C ALA A 254 -2.55 -15.68 -10.04
N GLU A 255 -3.26 -16.06 -8.97
CA GLU A 255 -4.34 -15.25 -8.39
C GLU A 255 -3.82 -13.93 -7.84
N MET A 256 -2.68 -13.95 -7.15
CA MET A 256 -2.05 -12.73 -6.67
C MET A 256 -1.69 -11.79 -7.84
N GLY A 257 -1.18 -12.33 -8.95
CA GLY A 257 -0.95 -11.58 -10.18
C GLY A 257 -2.24 -10.99 -10.78
N GLY A 258 -3.33 -11.77 -10.80
CA GLY A 258 -4.66 -11.31 -11.19
C GLY A 258 -5.17 -10.17 -10.33
N LEU A 259 -5.02 -10.29 -9.01
CA LEU A 259 -5.37 -9.25 -8.03
C LEU A 259 -4.55 -7.98 -8.24
N VAL A 260 -3.23 -8.08 -8.42
CA VAL A 260 -2.35 -6.92 -8.69
C VAL A 260 -2.79 -6.19 -9.96
N ASN A 261 -3.14 -6.93 -11.02
CA ASN A 261 -3.65 -6.34 -12.27
C ASN A 261 -5.00 -5.63 -12.07
N ALA A 262 -5.94 -6.26 -11.33
CA ALA A 262 -7.23 -5.65 -10.99
C ALA A 262 -7.06 -4.36 -10.17
N LEU A 263 -6.16 -4.37 -9.17
CA LEU A 263 -5.81 -3.20 -8.37
C LEU A 263 -5.16 -2.10 -9.21
N ALA A 264 -4.24 -2.44 -10.12
CA ALA A 264 -3.65 -1.47 -11.04
C ALA A 264 -4.71 -0.82 -11.95
N GLY A 265 -5.68 -1.61 -12.42
CA GLY A 265 -6.84 -1.14 -13.15
C GLY A 265 -7.70 -0.18 -12.31
N LEU A 266 -8.00 -0.55 -11.06
CA LEU A 266 -8.76 0.29 -10.12
C LEU A 266 -8.03 1.61 -9.81
N VAL A 267 -6.73 1.58 -9.53
CA VAL A 267 -5.92 2.79 -9.29
C VAL A 267 -5.93 3.70 -10.52
N THR A 268 -5.81 3.12 -11.72
CA THR A 268 -5.91 3.88 -12.97
C THR A 268 -7.29 4.51 -13.15
N ALA A 269 -8.36 3.76 -12.85
CA ALA A 269 -9.73 4.27 -12.91
C ALA A 269 -9.97 5.38 -11.88
N LEU A 270 -9.49 5.21 -10.65
CA LEU A 270 -9.57 6.21 -9.58
C LEU A 270 -8.78 7.47 -9.96
N HIS A 271 -7.57 7.33 -10.51
CA HIS A 271 -6.78 8.45 -10.98
C HIS A 271 -7.51 9.24 -12.06
N ARG A 272 -8.07 8.56 -13.07
CA ARG A 272 -8.89 9.19 -14.12
C ARG A 272 -10.14 9.85 -13.55
N GLY A 273 -10.86 9.17 -12.66
CA GLY A 273 -12.05 9.72 -12.00
C GLY A 273 -11.75 10.95 -11.15
N ASN A 274 -10.61 10.95 -10.44
CA ASN A 274 -10.14 12.08 -9.65
C ASN A 274 -9.80 13.29 -10.53
N LEU A 275 -9.25 13.10 -11.74
CA LEU A 275 -9.06 14.17 -12.72
C LEU A 275 -10.39 14.75 -13.22
N VAL A 276 -11.41 13.90 -13.40
CA VAL A 276 -12.75 14.34 -13.84
C VAL A 276 -13.49 15.09 -12.73
N LEU A 277 -13.40 14.63 -11.47
CA LEU A 277 -14.12 15.19 -10.33
C LEU A 277 -13.43 16.39 -9.68
N GLY A 278 -12.10 16.51 -9.84
CA GLY A 278 -11.26 17.48 -9.13
C GLY A 278 -11.20 18.88 -9.72
N ARG A 279 -11.59 19.10 -10.99
CA ARG A 279 -11.26 20.34 -11.74
C ARG A 279 -9.77 20.71 -11.52
N ASP A 280 -9.51 21.77 -10.76
CA ASP A 280 -8.17 22.32 -10.52
C ASP A 280 -7.43 21.70 -9.32
N GLU A 281 -8.12 21.06 -8.36
CA GLU A 281 -7.48 20.40 -7.21
C GLU A 281 -8.00 18.96 -6.99
N PRO A 282 -7.13 17.94 -7.04
CA PRO A 282 -7.54 16.55 -6.90
C PRO A 282 -8.09 16.26 -5.49
N ARG A 283 -9.38 15.92 -5.38
CA ARG A 283 -10.05 15.53 -4.12
C ARG A 283 -9.33 14.41 -3.38
N PHE A 284 -8.67 13.52 -4.12
CA PHE A 284 -7.88 12.43 -3.55
C PHE A 284 -6.78 12.91 -2.59
N LYS A 285 -6.20 14.10 -2.82
CA LYS A 285 -5.17 14.68 -1.93
C LYS A 285 -5.71 14.88 -0.51
N GLY A 286 -6.89 15.49 -0.36
CA GLY A 286 -7.48 15.75 0.96
C GLY A 286 -7.89 14.47 1.70
N VAL A 287 -8.33 13.44 0.97
CA VAL A 287 -8.62 12.13 1.56
C VAL A 287 -7.32 11.45 2.01
N LEU A 288 -6.31 11.42 1.14
CA LEU A 288 -5.02 10.79 1.45
C LEU A 288 -4.31 11.51 2.60
N GLU A 289 -4.37 12.83 2.66
CA GLU A 289 -3.79 13.62 3.75
C GLU A 289 -4.43 13.27 5.10
N ARG A 290 -5.77 13.16 5.14
CA ARG A 290 -6.49 12.77 6.36
C ARG A 290 -6.12 11.36 6.80
N VAL A 291 -6.17 10.40 5.88
CA VAL A 291 -5.85 8.99 6.17
C VAL A 291 -4.39 8.85 6.60
N THR A 292 -3.46 9.53 5.93
CA THR A 292 -2.03 9.47 6.27
C THR A 292 -1.77 10.10 7.64
N ARG A 293 -2.42 11.22 7.96
CA ARG A 293 -2.32 11.87 9.27
C ARG A 293 -2.84 10.97 10.37
N GLU A 294 -4.06 10.44 10.23
CA GLU A 294 -4.65 9.50 11.19
C GLU A 294 -3.78 8.24 11.34
N LEU A 295 -3.18 7.73 10.27
CA LEU A 295 -2.27 6.60 10.34
C LEU A 295 -1.00 6.95 11.13
N VAL A 296 -0.31 8.04 10.77
CA VAL A 296 0.93 8.46 11.43
C VAL A 296 0.71 8.75 12.92
N ASP A 297 -0.40 9.39 13.28
CA ASP A 297 -0.73 9.71 14.67
C ASP A 297 -1.03 8.48 15.54
N ASN A 298 -1.41 7.35 14.93
CA ASN A 298 -1.73 6.10 15.63
C ASN A 298 -0.64 5.02 15.54
N VAL A 299 0.43 5.26 14.78
CA VAL A 299 1.56 4.33 14.66
C VAL A 299 2.56 4.59 15.78
N ASP A 300 2.87 3.56 16.56
CA ASP A 300 3.97 3.59 17.52
C ASP A 300 5.30 3.72 16.76
N GLY A 301 5.97 4.85 16.92
CA GLY A 301 7.21 5.18 16.22
C GLY A 301 8.36 4.23 16.53
N GLU A 302 8.45 3.70 17.76
CA GLU A 302 9.51 2.75 18.13
C GLU A 302 9.25 1.38 17.49
N ALA A 303 8.04 0.86 17.61
CA ALA A 303 7.66 -0.41 16.98
C ALA A 303 7.77 -0.34 15.44
N PHE A 304 7.40 0.79 14.84
CA PHE A 304 7.56 1.00 13.40
C PHE A 304 9.04 1.06 12.99
N ARG A 305 9.90 1.70 13.77
CA ARG A 305 11.36 1.71 13.54
C ARG A 305 11.94 0.29 13.60
N GLU A 306 11.61 -0.49 14.62
CA GLU A 306 12.07 -1.88 14.74
C GLU A 306 11.60 -2.74 13.56
N MET A 307 10.33 -2.57 13.15
CA MET A 307 9.80 -3.21 11.95
C MET A 307 10.59 -2.82 10.69
N LEU A 308 10.96 -1.54 10.52
CA LEU A 308 11.77 -1.09 9.39
C LEU A 308 13.19 -1.66 9.41
N VAL A 309 13.80 -1.83 10.58
CA VAL A 309 15.12 -2.47 10.71
C VAL A 309 15.04 -3.94 10.31
N ALA A 310 14.05 -4.68 10.82
CA ALA A 310 13.82 -6.07 10.42
C ALA A 310 13.55 -6.19 8.91
N LEU A 311 12.71 -5.30 8.35
CA LEU A 311 12.44 -5.26 6.92
C LEU A 311 13.66 -4.88 6.08
N LYS A 312 14.59 -4.06 6.59
CA LYS A 312 15.85 -3.73 5.91
C LYS A 312 16.73 -4.98 5.79
N GLU A 313 16.83 -5.75 6.87
CA GLU A 313 17.63 -6.98 6.92
C GLU A 313 17.05 -8.07 6.01
N ASP A 314 15.77 -8.37 6.14
CA ASP A 314 15.08 -9.38 5.33
C ASP A 314 14.82 -8.91 3.89
N GLY A 315 14.61 -7.61 3.71
CA GLY A 315 14.36 -6.98 2.41
C GLY A 315 15.53 -7.11 1.44
N ALA A 316 16.76 -7.24 1.94
CA ALA A 316 17.91 -7.56 1.11
C ALA A 316 17.76 -8.94 0.44
N VAL A 317 17.25 -9.93 1.18
CA VAL A 317 17.01 -11.29 0.66
C VAL A 317 15.87 -11.29 -0.35
N ILE A 318 14.74 -10.66 0.00
CA ILE A 318 13.59 -10.53 -0.91
C ILE A 318 14.00 -9.78 -2.18
N GLY A 319 14.76 -8.69 -2.04
CA GLY A 319 15.28 -7.91 -3.16
C GLY A 319 16.20 -8.71 -4.08
N GLN A 320 17.04 -9.59 -3.54
CA GLN A 320 17.87 -10.51 -4.34
C GLN A 320 17.02 -11.51 -5.12
N VAL A 321 16.01 -12.12 -4.49
CA VAL A 321 15.11 -13.07 -5.17
C VAL A 321 14.33 -12.37 -6.28
N VAL A 322 13.69 -11.24 -5.97
CA VAL A 322 12.88 -10.45 -6.92
C VAL A 322 13.75 -9.92 -8.06
N SER A 323 14.93 -9.39 -7.77
CA SER A 323 15.85 -8.92 -8.82
C SER A 323 16.32 -10.08 -9.72
N GLY A 324 16.59 -11.27 -9.16
CA GLY A 324 16.89 -12.47 -9.94
C GLY A 324 15.82 -12.79 -10.98
N TYR A 325 14.54 -12.72 -10.61
CA TYR A 325 13.42 -12.91 -11.53
C TYR A 325 13.27 -11.77 -12.54
N ILE A 326 13.35 -10.51 -12.09
CA ILE A 326 13.23 -9.34 -12.97
C ILE A 326 14.30 -9.35 -14.07
N TYR A 327 15.54 -9.70 -13.70
CA TYR A 327 16.68 -9.73 -14.62
C TYR A 327 16.85 -11.06 -15.35
N ALA A 328 15.93 -12.02 -15.17
CA ALA A 328 16.00 -13.33 -15.83
C ALA A 328 15.83 -13.23 -17.35
N THR A 329 15.07 -12.24 -17.85
CA THR A 329 14.90 -12.00 -19.28
C THR A 329 15.15 -10.54 -19.66
N PRO A 330 15.66 -10.25 -20.87
CA PRO A 330 15.82 -8.87 -21.35
C PRO A 330 14.49 -8.11 -21.42
N GLU A 331 13.39 -8.80 -21.74
CA GLU A 331 12.06 -8.19 -21.86
C GLU A 331 11.50 -7.76 -20.50
N SER A 332 11.52 -8.65 -19.50
CA SER A 332 11.12 -8.31 -18.12
C SER A 332 11.99 -7.18 -17.56
N THR A 333 13.30 -7.23 -17.82
CA THR A 333 14.25 -6.17 -17.44
C THR A 333 13.85 -4.84 -18.05
N ALA A 334 13.54 -4.80 -19.35
CA ALA A 334 13.16 -3.58 -20.05
C ALA A 334 11.82 -3.02 -19.56
N GLN A 335 10.83 -3.88 -19.32
CA GLN A 335 9.52 -3.47 -18.78
C GLN A 335 9.66 -2.88 -17.38
N VAL A 336 10.39 -3.56 -16.50
CA VAL A 336 10.63 -3.08 -15.14
C VAL A 336 11.50 -1.83 -15.13
N ALA A 337 12.53 -1.73 -15.97
CA ALA A 337 13.33 -0.52 -16.10
C ALA A 337 12.47 0.68 -16.51
N ARG A 338 11.53 0.52 -17.46
CA ARG A 338 10.59 1.58 -17.85
C ARG A 338 9.69 1.99 -16.69
N ALA A 339 9.11 1.03 -15.98
CA ALA A 339 8.29 1.29 -14.81
C ALA A 339 9.08 2.01 -13.71
N LEU A 340 10.33 1.56 -13.45
CA LEU A 340 11.26 2.19 -12.53
C LEU A 340 11.59 3.63 -12.95
N TYR A 341 11.87 3.93 -14.22
CA TYR A 341 12.13 5.30 -14.63
C TYR A 341 10.93 6.24 -14.44
N LEU A 342 9.71 5.75 -14.69
CA LEU A 342 8.50 6.50 -14.39
C LEU A 342 8.33 6.72 -12.88
N ALA A 343 8.56 5.68 -12.08
CA ALA A 343 8.51 5.73 -10.63
C ALA A 343 9.58 6.67 -10.07
N VAL A 344 10.81 6.64 -10.58
CA VAL A 344 11.91 7.56 -10.23
C VAL A 344 11.51 9.00 -10.53
N GLY A 345 10.88 9.28 -11.68
CA GLY A 345 10.40 10.62 -12.00
C GLY A 345 9.33 11.15 -11.01
N ALA A 346 8.45 10.26 -10.52
CA ALA A 346 7.48 10.60 -9.48
C ALA A 346 8.14 10.73 -8.09
N ALA A 347 9.07 9.82 -7.77
CA ALA A 347 9.83 9.82 -6.53
C ALA A 347 10.72 11.06 -6.41
N LEU A 348 11.39 11.49 -7.48
CA LEU A 348 12.19 12.73 -7.50
C LEU A 348 11.34 13.97 -7.25
N ARG A 349 10.12 14.03 -7.79
CA ARG A 349 9.16 15.12 -7.50
C ARG A 349 8.73 15.11 -6.04
N SER A 350 8.42 13.94 -5.50
CA SER A 350 8.07 13.79 -4.08
C SER A 350 9.25 14.12 -3.18
N ALA A 351 10.46 13.68 -3.52
CA ALA A 351 11.70 13.97 -2.81
C ALA A 351 12.02 15.46 -2.86
N ALA A 352 11.84 16.14 -3.99
CA ALA A 352 12.01 17.59 -4.08
C ALA A 352 11.05 18.35 -3.15
N GLU A 353 9.77 17.96 -3.10
CA GLU A 353 8.80 18.54 -2.17
C GLU A 353 9.14 18.24 -0.70
N HIS A 354 9.61 17.03 -0.40
CA HIS A 354 10.09 16.70 0.94
C HIS A 354 11.33 17.52 1.31
N MET A 355 12.32 17.63 0.42
CA MET A 355 13.53 18.42 0.63
C MET A 355 13.22 19.91 0.81
N ARG A 356 12.23 20.44 0.08
CA ARG A 356 11.70 21.78 0.30
C ARG A 356 11.18 21.94 1.73
N ARG A 357 10.33 21.02 2.20
CA ARG A 357 9.82 21.03 3.58
C ARG A 357 10.93 20.82 4.62
N PHE A 358 11.92 19.99 4.34
CA PHE A 358 13.10 19.81 5.20
C PHE A 358 13.92 21.09 5.31
N SER A 359 14.07 21.85 4.21
CA SER A 359 14.77 23.14 4.24
C SER A 359 14.05 24.22 5.04
N GLU A 360 12.75 24.03 5.32
CA GLU A 360 11.93 24.90 6.15
C GLU A 360 12.00 24.52 7.65
N LEU A 361 12.63 23.40 8.01
CA LEU A 361 12.74 22.98 9.40
C LEU A 361 13.74 23.84 10.20
N PRO A 362 13.52 24.01 11.52
CA PRO A 362 14.51 24.61 12.41
C PRO A 362 15.84 23.85 12.37
N SER A 363 16.96 24.56 12.51
CA SER A 363 18.32 23.97 12.49
C SER A 363 18.53 22.88 13.55
N GLU A 364 17.84 22.96 14.69
CA GLU A 364 17.87 21.95 15.75
C GLU A 364 17.29 20.60 15.28
N ALA A 365 16.18 20.63 14.52
CA ALA A 365 15.58 19.43 13.96
C ALA A 365 16.47 18.81 12.88
N VAL A 366 17.11 19.65 12.04
CA VAL A 366 18.06 19.19 11.03
C VAL A 366 19.28 18.53 11.69
N ALA A 367 19.80 19.10 12.77
CA ALA A 367 20.93 18.50 13.51
C ALA A 367 20.57 17.15 14.14
N ALA A 368 19.36 17.01 14.69
CA ALA A 368 18.89 15.72 15.22
C ALA A 368 18.72 14.66 14.12
N MET A 369 18.26 15.07 12.93
CA MET A 369 18.18 14.19 11.77
C MET A 369 19.55 13.75 11.26
N ASP A 370 20.55 14.64 11.28
CA ASP A 370 21.90 14.36 10.82
C ASP A 370 22.54 13.23 11.66
N ALA A 371 22.40 13.29 12.98
CA ALA A 371 22.86 12.23 13.88
C ALA A 371 22.22 10.87 13.56
N TYR A 372 20.92 10.86 13.23
CA TYR A 372 20.23 9.64 12.82
C TYR A 372 20.65 9.16 11.43
N PHE A 373 20.94 10.07 10.51
CA PHE A 373 21.43 9.74 9.18
C PHE A 373 22.80 9.07 9.23
N GLU A 374 23.72 9.59 10.05
CA GLU A 374 25.03 8.99 10.28
C GLU A 374 24.92 7.57 10.89
N GLU A 375 23.96 7.33 11.77
CA GLU A 375 23.70 6.00 12.36
C GLU A 375 23.07 5.03 11.34
N ALA A 376 22.12 5.50 10.53
CA ALA A 376 21.31 4.63 9.68
C ALA A 376 21.96 4.29 8.33
N VAL A 377 22.81 5.17 7.80
CA VAL A 377 23.37 5.07 6.43
C VAL A 377 24.82 4.61 6.48
N ASP A 378 25.08 3.37 6.04
CA ASP A 378 26.45 2.88 5.84
C ASP A 378 27.08 3.55 4.60
N PRO A 379 28.14 4.37 4.76
CA PRO A 379 28.81 5.01 3.63
C PRO A 379 29.33 4.01 2.58
N ARG A 380 29.63 2.77 2.97
CA ARG A 380 30.11 1.72 2.05
C ARG A 380 29.01 1.21 1.14
N GLU A 381 27.77 1.13 1.63
CA GLU A 381 26.62 0.77 0.80
C GLU A 381 26.30 1.89 -0.19
N LEU A 382 26.36 3.16 0.26
CA LEU A 382 26.20 4.31 -0.62
C LEU A 382 27.27 4.34 -1.72
N ALA A 383 28.54 4.10 -1.36
CA ALA A 383 29.63 4.01 -2.33
C ALA A 383 29.42 2.87 -3.35
N ARG A 384 28.91 1.71 -2.92
CA ARG A 384 28.53 0.62 -3.82
C ARG A 384 27.45 1.04 -4.81
N ILE A 385 26.39 1.71 -4.33
CA ILE A 385 25.32 2.23 -5.18
C ILE A 385 25.87 3.24 -6.20
N ILE A 386 26.72 4.18 -5.77
CA ILE A 386 27.35 5.16 -6.66
C ILE A 386 28.19 4.46 -7.73
N ASN A 387 29.00 3.48 -7.36
CA ASN A 387 29.82 2.72 -8.30
C ASN A 387 28.98 1.95 -9.32
N TYR A 388 27.91 1.27 -8.90
CA TYR A 388 27.02 0.56 -9.83
C TYR A 388 26.30 1.53 -10.78
N ASN A 389 25.89 2.70 -10.29
CA ASN A 389 25.31 3.74 -11.14
C ASN A 389 26.34 4.32 -12.12
N ALA A 390 27.60 4.51 -11.72
CA ALA A 390 28.66 4.95 -12.61
C ALA A 390 28.92 3.93 -13.73
N VAL A 391 28.96 2.64 -13.41
CA VAL A 391 29.08 1.57 -14.41
C VAL A 391 27.89 1.56 -15.37
N LEU A 392 26.66 1.69 -14.84
CA LEU A 392 25.45 1.76 -15.65
C LEU A 392 25.45 3.00 -16.56
N LEU A 393 25.86 4.15 -16.03
CA LEU A 393 25.96 5.40 -16.78
C LEU A 393 26.99 5.27 -17.90
N ASN A 394 28.17 4.72 -17.63
CA ASN A 394 29.19 4.49 -18.65
C ASN A 394 28.63 3.60 -19.79
N LYS A 395 27.98 2.49 -19.46
CA LYS A 395 27.31 1.64 -20.47
C LYS A 395 26.25 2.40 -21.27
N ALA A 396 25.47 3.27 -20.62
CA ALA A 396 24.46 4.08 -21.29
C ALA A 396 25.08 5.13 -22.22
N LEU A 397 26.22 5.71 -21.84
CA LEU A 397 26.98 6.67 -22.65
C LEU A 397 27.67 5.99 -23.84
N ASP A 398 28.24 4.81 -23.63
CA ASP A 398 28.81 4.01 -24.71
C ASP A 398 27.74 3.65 -25.75
N ALA A 399 26.52 3.35 -25.30
CA ALA A 399 25.39 3.08 -26.18
C ALA A 399 24.80 4.35 -26.84
N ARG A 400 24.82 5.49 -26.15
CA ARG A 400 24.28 6.78 -26.61
C ARG A 400 25.11 7.96 -26.09
N PRO A 401 26.19 8.36 -26.79
CA PRO A 401 27.10 9.41 -26.32
C PRO A 401 26.43 10.79 -26.21
N ASP A 402 25.40 11.04 -27.01
CA ASP A 402 24.67 12.32 -27.03
C ASP A 402 23.67 12.49 -25.87
N LEU A 403 23.49 11.47 -25.01
CA LEU A 403 22.52 11.49 -23.92
C LEU A 403 22.90 12.52 -22.84
N LEU A 404 24.18 12.53 -22.44
CA LEU A 404 24.64 13.38 -21.33
C LEU A 404 24.52 14.88 -21.65
N PRO A 405 24.98 15.39 -22.81
CA PRO A 405 24.94 16.82 -23.10
C PRO A 405 23.51 17.37 -23.05
N GLY A 406 22.54 16.66 -23.63
CA GLY A 406 21.14 17.07 -23.62
C GLY A 406 20.50 17.02 -22.23
N PHE A 407 20.83 16.00 -21.43
CA PHE A 407 20.35 15.89 -20.05
C PHE A 407 20.97 16.96 -19.15
N MET A 408 22.29 17.14 -19.18
CA MET A 408 23.02 18.12 -18.37
C MET A 408 22.62 19.55 -18.71
N ALA A 409 22.38 19.87 -19.99
CA ALA A 409 21.89 21.19 -20.37
C ALA A 409 20.51 21.50 -19.74
N LYS A 410 19.59 20.52 -19.73
CA LYS A 410 18.28 20.67 -19.09
C LYS A 410 18.39 20.76 -17.58
N LEU A 411 19.23 19.93 -16.97
CA LEU A 411 19.48 19.95 -15.53
C LEU A 411 20.04 21.30 -15.09
N LEU A 412 21.13 21.77 -15.72
CA LEU A 412 21.75 23.07 -15.42
C LEU A 412 20.79 24.24 -15.64
N ALA A 413 19.92 24.18 -16.66
CA ALA A 413 18.91 25.21 -16.88
C ALA A 413 17.81 25.24 -15.80
N SER A 414 17.64 24.16 -15.04
CA SER A 414 16.63 24.05 -13.98
C SER A 414 17.17 24.32 -12.57
N LEU A 415 18.50 24.40 -12.40
CA LEU A 415 19.13 24.62 -11.11
C LEU A 415 19.23 26.12 -10.79
N ASP A 416 19.01 26.47 -9.53
CA ASP A 416 19.38 27.77 -9.00
C ASP A 416 20.91 27.83 -8.86
N ASN A 417 21.55 28.56 -9.78
CA ASN A 417 23.00 28.64 -9.86
C ASN A 417 23.62 29.30 -8.62
N GLU A 418 22.92 30.20 -7.94
CA GLU A 418 23.42 30.88 -6.75
C GLU A 418 23.44 29.93 -5.55
N ALA A 419 22.31 29.26 -5.31
CA ALA A 419 22.21 28.26 -4.25
C ALA A 419 23.19 27.09 -4.47
N LEU A 420 23.33 26.63 -5.72
CA LEU A 420 24.27 25.57 -6.07
C LEU A 420 25.73 26.01 -5.88
N ALA A 421 26.08 27.26 -6.22
CA ALA A 421 27.43 27.78 -6.01
C ALA A 421 27.77 27.88 -4.53
N GLU A 422 26.83 28.33 -3.70
CA GLU A 422 27.03 28.41 -2.25
C GLU A 422 27.18 27.01 -1.62
N ALA A 423 26.29 26.08 -1.96
CA ALA A 423 26.36 24.70 -1.51
C ALA A 423 27.65 24.02 -1.99
N GLY A 424 28.00 24.20 -3.27
CA GLY A 424 29.22 23.67 -3.89
C GLY A 424 30.47 24.19 -3.20
N LYS A 425 30.52 25.47 -2.81
CA LYS A 425 31.65 26.02 -2.03
C LYS A 425 31.80 25.35 -0.67
N LYS A 426 30.70 25.16 0.07
CA LYS A 426 30.70 24.50 1.39
C LYS A 426 31.14 23.04 1.28
N ILE A 427 30.58 22.32 0.32
CA ILE A 427 30.90 20.91 0.04
C ILE A 427 32.37 20.79 -0.40
N ALA A 428 32.85 21.62 -1.32
CA ALA A 428 34.22 21.54 -1.84
C ALA A 428 35.27 21.73 -0.74
N LEU A 429 35.03 22.66 0.20
CA LEU A 429 35.92 22.85 1.34
C LEU A 429 35.97 21.59 2.21
N GLN A 430 34.80 21.05 2.59
CA GLN A 430 34.72 19.85 3.44
C GLN A 430 35.27 18.58 2.75
N LEU A 431 34.95 18.38 1.47
CA LEU A 431 35.47 17.27 0.68
C LEU A 431 36.97 17.40 0.43
N SER A 432 37.52 18.60 0.29
CA SER A 432 38.96 18.76 0.10
C SER A 432 39.73 18.25 1.31
N ASP A 433 39.28 18.55 2.52
CA ASP A 433 39.92 18.09 3.74
C ASP A 433 39.81 16.56 3.91
N ALA A 434 38.63 15.99 3.63
CA ALA A 434 38.39 14.56 3.70
C ALA A 434 39.15 13.77 2.61
N ALA A 435 39.13 14.27 1.37
CA ALA A 435 39.77 13.64 0.22
C ALA A 435 41.30 13.66 0.32
N LEU A 436 41.89 14.76 0.82
CA LEU A 436 43.34 14.86 1.02
C LEU A 436 43.84 13.95 2.14
N SER A 437 42.94 13.48 3.00
CA SER A 437 43.24 12.53 4.07
C SER A 437 43.25 11.06 3.58
N ASP A 438 42.63 10.76 2.43
CA ASP A 438 42.60 9.41 1.85
C ASP A 438 43.89 9.13 1.03
N PRO A 439 44.67 8.07 1.36
CA PRO A 439 45.90 7.74 0.64
C PRO A 439 45.71 7.42 -0.85
N ALA A 440 44.59 6.82 -1.24
CA ALA A 440 44.30 6.48 -2.63
C ALA A 440 43.92 7.73 -3.44
N VAL A 441 43.18 8.66 -2.84
CA VAL A 441 42.92 9.96 -3.45
C VAL A 441 44.20 10.77 -3.53
N LYS A 442 45.03 10.76 -2.47
CA LYS A 442 46.35 11.37 -2.48
C LYS A 442 47.25 10.81 -3.58
N ALA A 443 47.25 9.49 -3.78
CA ALA A 443 47.96 8.83 -4.88
C ALA A 443 47.40 9.24 -6.26
N ALA A 444 46.07 9.35 -6.40
CA ALA A 444 45.43 9.86 -7.61
C ALA A 444 45.66 11.37 -7.84
N LEU A 445 46.04 12.09 -6.78
CA LEU A 445 46.44 13.50 -6.77
C LEU A 445 47.96 13.68 -6.79
N GLU A 446 48.75 12.61 -6.93
CA GLU A 446 50.20 12.72 -7.11
C GLU A 446 50.47 13.59 -8.34
N PRO A 447 51.51 14.46 -8.29
CA PRO A 447 51.79 15.42 -9.36
C PRO A 447 51.85 14.80 -10.76
N GLU A 448 52.31 13.56 -10.88
CA GLU A 448 52.40 12.80 -12.13
C GLU A 448 51.02 12.42 -12.67
N ALA A 449 50.17 11.81 -11.84
CA ALA A 449 48.81 11.40 -12.23
C ALA A 449 47.93 12.63 -12.53
N VAL A 450 48.08 13.70 -11.75
CA VAL A 450 47.45 15.00 -12.01
C VAL A 450 47.98 15.59 -13.31
N GLY A 451 49.29 15.52 -13.57
CA GLY A 451 49.91 15.98 -14.79
C GLY A 451 49.36 15.27 -16.04
N GLU A 452 49.21 13.95 -16.00
CA GLU A 452 48.60 13.18 -17.09
C GLU A 452 47.15 13.57 -17.35
N ARG A 453 46.35 13.71 -16.28
CA ARG A 453 44.95 14.15 -16.39
C ARG A 453 44.81 15.58 -16.89
N ILE A 454 45.67 16.49 -16.42
CA ILE A 454 45.74 17.88 -16.91
C ILE A 454 46.11 17.89 -18.39
N ASN A 455 47.09 17.08 -18.82
CA ASN A 455 47.46 17.01 -20.24
C ASN A 455 46.32 16.47 -21.11
N ALA A 456 45.60 15.43 -20.66
CA ALA A 456 44.43 14.91 -21.35
C ALA A 456 43.30 15.97 -21.41
N ALA A 457 43.04 16.67 -20.31
CA ALA A 457 42.06 17.74 -20.23
C ALA A 457 42.44 18.93 -21.12
N LEU A 458 43.71 19.35 -21.14
CA LEU A 458 44.23 20.40 -22.02
C LEU A 458 44.13 19.99 -23.49
N ALA A 459 44.40 18.73 -23.83
CA ALA A 459 44.22 18.22 -25.20
C ALA A 459 42.74 18.28 -25.63
N ALA A 460 41.83 17.83 -24.75
CA ALA A 460 40.39 17.92 -24.98
C ALA A 460 39.89 19.37 -25.09
N PHE A 461 40.35 20.26 -24.19
CA PHE A 461 40.03 21.68 -24.20
C PHE A 461 40.55 22.37 -25.45
N ASN A 462 41.79 22.09 -25.87
CA ASN A 462 42.33 22.62 -27.11
C ASN A 462 41.49 22.16 -28.30
N ALA A 463 41.17 20.86 -28.40
CA ALA A 463 40.31 20.35 -29.47
C ALA A 463 38.92 21.03 -29.47
N PHE A 464 38.35 21.29 -28.29
CA PHE A 464 37.11 22.05 -28.15
C PHE A 464 37.26 23.52 -28.58
N ALA A 465 38.33 24.20 -28.14
CA ALA A 465 38.62 25.59 -28.43
C ALA A 465 38.82 25.83 -29.93
N TRP A 466 39.53 24.92 -30.59
CA TRP A 466 39.70 24.91 -32.04
C TRP A 466 38.38 24.74 -32.79
N ARG A 467 37.46 23.93 -32.26
CA ARG A 467 36.13 23.71 -32.86
C ARG A 467 35.15 24.85 -32.56
N ASN A 468 35.35 25.61 -31.48
CA ASN A 468 34.39 26.60 -30.97
C ASN A 468 35.04 27.95 -30.58
N PRO A 469 35.81 28.61 -31.47
CA PRO A 469 36.57 29.80 -31.11
C PRO A 469 35.69 30.99 -30.67
N GLY A 470 34.52 31.18 -31.31
CA GLY A 470 33.60 32.28 -30.98
C GLY A 470 32.99 32.16 -29.59
N LEU A 471 32.61 30.95 -29.17
CA LEU A 471 31.99 30.71 -27.87
C LEU A 471 32.97 30.97 -26.73
N LEU A 472 34.25 30.62 -26.90
CA LEU A 472 35.28 30.91 -25.91
C LEU A 472 35.59 32.40 -25.81
N ALA A 473 35.67 33.11 -26.95
CA ALA A 473 35.90 34.55 -26.95
C ALA A 473 34.78 35.28 -26.20
N GLU A 474 33.52 34.96 -26.50
CA GLU A 474 32.35 35.57 -25.87
C GLU A 474 32.29 35.27 -24.35
N LYS A 475 32.59 34.04 -23.94
CA LYS A 475 32.61 33.69 -22.51
C LYS A 475 33.80 34.32 -21.78
N ALA A 476 34.98 34.34 -22.40
CA ALA A 476 36.15 34.99 -21.82
C ALA A 476 35.92 36.49 -21.63
N GLU A 477 35.29 37.16 -22.61
CA GLU A 477 34.92 38.57 -22.49
C GLU A 477 33.97 38.81 -21.31
N ARG A 478 32.91 38.00 -21.17
CA ARG A 478 31.98 38.10 -20.04
C ARG A 478 32.66 37.85 -18.69
N VAL A 479 33.52 36.85 -18.60
CA VAL A 479 34.26 36.56 -17.36
C VAL A 479 35.19 37.70 -17.00
N LEU A 480 35.99 38.19 -17.96
CA LEU A 480 36.90 39.31 -17.75
C LEU A 480 36.18 40.60 -17.35
N ALA A 481 34.95 40.82 -17.83
CA ALA A 481 34.13 41.97 -17.43
C ALA A 481 33.65 41.90 -15.96
N THR A 482 33.62 40.72 -15.35
CA THR A 482 33.13 40.49 -13.98
C THR A 482 34.23 40.36 -12.93
N ILE A 483 35.47 40.12 -13.35
CA ILE A 483 36.58 39.89 -12.42
C ILE A 483 37.12 41.24 -11.90
N ASN A 484 37.29 41.34 -10.58
CA ASN A 484 38.06 42.43 -9.99
C ASN A 484 39.53 42.31 -10.44
N VAL A 485 39.99 43.30 -11.20
CA VAL A 485 41.33 43.32 -11.79
C VAL A 485 42.41 43.26 -10.71
N ASP A 486 42.20 43.87 -9.55
CA ASP A 486 43.19 43.91 -8.48
C ASP A 486 43.39 42.51 -7.84
N GLU A 487 42.30 41.80 -7.58
CA GLU A 487 42.33 40.41 -7.08
C GLU A 487 42.92 39.45 -8.13
N LEU A 488 42.62 39.67 -9.41
CA LEU A 488 43.21 38.88 -10.49
C LEU A 488 44.72 39.11 -10.62
N VAL A 489 45.17 40.36 -10.46
CA VAL A 489 46.59 40.72 -10.45
C VAL A 489 47.28 40.07 -9.26
N LEU A 490 46.67 40.11 -8.08
CA LEU A 490 47.21 39.49 -6.88
C LEU A 490 47.34 37.97 -7.06
N ALA A 491 46.25 37.27 -7.39
CA ALA A 491 46.24 35.83 -7.63
C ALA A 491 47.19 35.43 -8.78
N GLY A 492 47.20 36.22 -9.85
CA GLY A 492 48.09 36.02 -10.99
C GLY A 492 49.56 36.18 -10.61
N SER A 493 49.90 37.14 -9.75
CA SER A 493 51.27 37.38 -9.28
C SER A 493 51.76 36.25 -8.36
N GLU A 494 50.91 35.74 -7.48
CA GLU A 494 51.24 34.62 -6.59
C GLU A 494 51.40 33.31 -7.39
N LEU A 495 50.48 33.05 -8.31
CA LEU A 495 50.56 31.89 -9.20
C LEU A 495 51.79 31.99 -10.10
N ALA A 496 52.10 33.16 -10.65
CA ALA A 496 53.29 33.38 -11.48
C ALA A 496 54.57 33.20 -10.66
N ALA A 497 54.62 33.67 -9.42
CA ALA A 497 55.77 33.47 -8.54
C ALA A 497 55.97 31.99 -8.19
N ALA A 498 54.89 31.26 -7.88
CA ALA A 498 54.92 29.83 -7.61
C ALA A 498 55.32 29.03 -8.85
N ALA A 499 54.72 29.32 -10.01
CA ALA A 499 55.03 28.70 -11.28
C ALA A 499 56.47 29.00 -11.72
N PHE A 500 56.96 30.23 -11.55
CA PHE A 500 58.34 30.60 -11.86
C PHE A 500 59.34 29.89 -10.94
N THR A 501 59.00 29.75 -9.65
CA THR A 501 59.80 28.99 -8.69
C THR A 501 59.87 27.50 -9.07
N ALA A 502 58.74 26.91 -9.47
CA ALA A 502 58.68 25.54 -9.95
C ALA A 502 59.44 25.35 -11.28
N LEU A 503 59.22 26.24 -12.25
CA LEU A 503 59.89 26.23 -13.55
C LEU A 503 61.40 26.42 -13.45
N ARG A 504 61.87 27.24 -12.50
CA ARG A 504 63.31 27.41 -12.24
C ARG A 504 63.97 26.11 -11.77
N ARG A 505 63.20 25.21 -11.16
CA ARG A 505 63.65 23.86 -10.79
C ARG A 505 63.62 22.87 -11.98
N HIS A 506 62.96 23.23 -13.09
CA HIS A 506 62.78 22.43 -14.30
C HIS A 506 63.11 23.23 -15.59
N PRO A 507 64.37 23.65 -15.79
CA PRO A 507 64.78 24.53 -16.89
C PRO A 507 64.47 23.97 -18.29
N GLU A 508 64.42 22.65 -18.43
CA GLU A 508 64.03 21.94 -19.66
C GLU A 508 62.58 22.22 -20.08
N VAL A 509 61.67 22.42 -19.13
CA VAL A 509 60.26 22.76 -19.39
C VAL A 509 60.15 24.21 -19.86
N ILE A 510 60.94 25.13 -19.28
CA ILE A 510 61.01 26.53 -19.72
C ILE A 510 61.40 26.59 -21.21
N GLY A 511 62.45 25.87 -21.60
CA GLY A 511 62.94 25.89 -22.98
C GLY A 511 61.90 25.40 -24.01
N LYS A 512 61.08 24.42 -23.64
CA LYS A 512 60.07 23.82 -24.53
C LYS A 512 58.72 24.52 -24.51
N ALA A 513 58.27 25.02 -23.36
CA ALA A 513 56.94 25.63 -23.22
C ALA A 513 56.98 27.16 -23.39
N VAL A 514 57.95 27.84 -22.79
CA VAL A 514 57.99 29.32 -22.76
C VAL A 514 58.48 29.87 -24.10
N LYS A 515 59.45 29.23 -24.76
CA LYS A 515 59.99 29.69 -26.04
C LYS A 515 58.92 29.84 -27.15
N PRO A 516 58.04 28.86 -27.42
CA PRO A 516 56.99 29.03 -28.43
C PRO A 516 55.88 30.00 -28.02
N VAL A 517 55.55 30.11 -26.73
CA VAL A 517 54.56 31.08 -26.23
C VAL A 517 55.10 32.50 -26.33
N MET A 518 56.33 32.75 -25.90
CA MET A 518 57.02 34.03 -26.06
C MET A 518 57.19 34.39 -27.53
N ALA A 519 57.52 33.44 -28.40
CA ALA A 519 57.59 33.67 -29.85
C ALA A 519 56.22 34.08 -30.44
N LYS A 520 55.12 33.45 -29.99
CA LYS A 520 53.75 33.80 -30.42
C LYS A 520 53.21 35.09 -29.79
N ALA A 521 53.59 35.42 -28.55
CA ALA A 521 53.19 36.64 -27.84
C ALA A 521 54.02 37.87 -28.25
N ALA A 522 55.28 37.66 -28.65
CA ALA A 522 56.12 38.73 -29.19
C ALA A 522 55.59 39.26 -30.53
N ALA A 523 54.86 38.46 -31.32
CA ALA A 523 54.28 38.90 -32.59
C ALA A 523 53.21 40.03 -32.43
N PRO A 524 52.18 39.90 -31.57
CA PRO A 524 51.24 40.99 -31.32
C PRO A 524 51.82 42.12 -30.47
N ALA A 525 52.74 41.86 -29.53
CA ALA A 525 53.41 42.92 -28.77
C ALA A 525 54.31 43.79 -29.64
N ALA A 526 55.02 43.20 -30.63
CA ALA A 526 55.78 43.94 -31.63
C ALA A 526 54.86 44.75 -32.57
N ALA A 527 53.68 44.23 -32.92
CA ALA A 527 52.69 44.96 -33.72
C ALA A 527 52.07 46.15 -32.95
N ALA A 528 51.76 45.98 -31.67
CA ALA A 528 51.27 47.05 -30.81
C ALA A 528 52.33 48.13 -30.54
N ALA A 529 53.59 47.73 -30.31
CA ALA A 529 54.71 48.66 -30.19
C ALA A 529 54.99 49.42 -31.50
N ALA A 530 54.85 48.76 -32.66
CA ALA A 530 54.96 49.40 -33.97
C ALA A 530 53.83 50.40 -34.24
N ALA A 531 52.59 50.10 -33.84
CA ALA A 531 51.45 51.01 -33.94
C ALA A 531 51.60 52.25 -33.04
N LEU A 532 52.07 52.07 -31.80
CA LEU A 532 52.42 53.18 -30.90
C LEU A 532 53.59 54.02 -31.43
N GLY A 533 54.61 53.37 -32.00
CA GLY A 533 55.71 54.06 -32.67
C GLY A 533 55.27 54.87 -33.89
N ALA A 534 54.34 54.35 -34.69
CA ALA A 534 53.76 55.04 -35.84
C ALA A 534 52.91 56.26 -35.41
N LEU A 535 52.13 56.14 -34.34
CA LEU A 535 51.35 57.25 -33.77
C LEU A 535 52.24 58.35 -33.19
N LEU A 536 53.34 57.99 -32.53
CA LEU A 536 54.33 58.95 -32.03
C LEU A 536 55.07 59.65 -33.18
N CYS A 537 55.42 58.93 -34.24
CA CYS A 537 56.02 59.51 -35.43
C CYS A 537 55.05 60.45 -36.16
N ALA A 538 53.77 60.09 -36.30
CA ALA A 538 52.73 60.95 -36.85
C ALA A 538 52.53 62.23 -36.02
N GLY A 539 52.51 62.12 -34.69
CA GLY A 539 52.45 63.27 -33.78
C GLY A 539 53.65 64.21 -33.92
N LEU A 540 54.87 63.67 -34.07
CA LEU A 540 56.07 64.46 -34.32
C LEU A 540 56.08 65.12 -35.70
N LEU A 541 55.53 64.47 -36.73
CA LEU A 541 55.43 65.00 -38.07
C LEU A 541 54.42 66.15 -38.16
N ILE A 542 53.26 66.00 -37.50
CA ILE A 542 52.25 67.06 -37.34
C ILE A 542 52.85 68.26 -36.58
N ARG A 543 53.64 68.00 -35.52
CA ARG A 543 54.31 69.07 -34.76
C ARG A 543 55.40 69.79 -35.56
N ARG A 544 56.02 69.12 -36.54
CA ARG A 544 57.01 69.71 -37.45
C ARG A 544 56.36 70.51 -38.58
N LEU A 545 55.21 70.05 -39.08
CA LEU A 545 54.41 70.78 -40.07
C LEU A 545 53.74 72.02 -39.49
N ARG A 546 53.44 72.04 -38.19
CA ARG A 546 52.90 73.23 -37.49
C ARG A 546 53.94 74.32 -37.16
N LYS A 547 55.23 74.04 -37.40
CA LYS A 547 56.35 74.97 -37.18
C LYS A 547 56.93 75.52 -38.48
N ARG A 548 56.36 75.16 -39.62
CA ARG A 548 56.52 75.84 -40.91
C ARG A 548 55.24 76.59 -41.19
#